data_AF-A0A3A6PN09-F1
#
_entry.id   AF-A0A3A6PN09-F1
#
_cell.length_a   1.000
_cell.length_b   1.000
_cell.length_c   1.000
_cell.angle_alpha   90.00
_cell.angle_beta   90.00
_cell.angle_gamma   90.00
#
_symmetry.space_group_name_H-M   'P 1'
#
loop_
_entity.id
_entity.type
_entity.pdbx_description
1 polymer ?
#
loop_
_entity_poly.entity_id
_entity_poly.type
_entity_poly.pdbx_seq_one_letter_code
_entity_poly.pdbx_strand_id
1 'polypeptide(L)'
;MKWEEITELHPGRFVLVEAIKASSNNRLRQLEDMAVIQDYDNPQEAWDGYKHLHKLHPSRELYVFHTSRRDVEVVEEFFSGVRQRT
;
A
#
# COMPACT_ATOMS: atom_id res chain seq x y z
N MET A 1 0.40 -7.89 -10.69
CA MET A 1 1.60 -7.29 -11.33
C MET A 1 2.71 -7.14 -10.30
N LYS A 2 3.95 -7.24 -10.76
CA LYS A 2 5.17 -6.95 -10.00
C LYS A 2 5.34 -5.45 -9.82
N TRP A 3 6.11 -5.05 -8.81
CA TRP A 3 6.39 -3.62 -8.55
C TRP A 3 7.07 -2.94 -9.74
N GLU A 4 8.04 -3.61 -10.37
CA GLU A 4 8.77 -3.09 -11.52
C GLU A 4 7.82 -2.68 -12.65
N GLU A 5 6.86 -3.55 -12.98
CA GLU A 5 5.83 -3.27 -13.99
C GLU A 5 4.97 -2.05 -13.62
N ILE A 6 4.62 -1.89 -12.34
CA ILE A 6 3.86 -0.73 -11.85
C ILE A 6 4.65 0.57 -12.05
N THR A 7 5.96 0.55 -11.77
CA THR A 7 6.81 1.74 -11.93
C THR A 7 6.98 2.16 -13.39
N GLU A 8 6.96 1.22 -14.32
CA GLU A 8 7.00 1.48 -15.75
C GLU A 8 5.67 2.06 -16.28
N LEU A 9 4.54 1.55 -15.79
CA LEU A 9 3.20 1.99 -16.21
C LEU A 9 2.79 3.33 -15.60
N HIS A 10 3.24 3.64 -14.38
CA HIS A 10 2.87 4.86 -13.64
C HIS A 10 4.09 5.65 -13.16
N PRO A 11 4.98 6.14 -14.06
CA PRO A 11 6.21 6.79 -13.67
C PRO A 11 5.95 8.12 -12.94
N GLY A 12 6.57 8.31 -11.77
CA GLY A 12 6.49 9.55 -10.99
C GLY A 12 5.12 9.83 -10.36
N ARG A 13 4.37 8.77 -10.03
CA ARG A 13 3.02 8.84 -9.46
C ARG A 13 2.97 8.24 -8.06
N PHE A 14 1.97 8.64 -7.29
CA PHE A 14 1.54 7.88 -6.12
C PHE A 14 0.54 6.82 -6.56
N VAL A 15 0.72 5.58 -6.13
CA VAL A 15 -0.16 4.46 -6.45
C VAL A 15 -0.74 3.88 -5.17
N LEU A 16 -2.06 3.72 -5.15
CA LEU A 16 -2.78 2.91 -4.18
C LEU A 16 -2.89 1.50 -4.72
N VAL A 17 -2.28 0.56 -4.03
CA VAL A 17 -2.23 -0.85 -4.41
C VAL A 17 -2.92 -1.72 -3.37
N GLU A 18 -3.53 -2.80 -3.84
CA GLU A 18 -3.89 -3.95 -3.02
C GLU A 18 -2.81 -5.02 -3.13
N ALA A 19 -2.40 -5.58 -1.99
CA ALA A 19 -1.57 -6.77 -1.95
C ALA A 19 -2.45 -8.00 -2.26
N ILE A 20 -2.19 -8.63 -3.41
CA ILE A 20 -2.88 -9.86 -3.83
C ILE A 20 -2.15 -11.08 -3.26
N LYS A 21 -0.82 -11.03 -3.24
CA LYS A 21 0.03 -12.04 -2.64
C LYS A 21 1.21 -11.37 -1.93
N ALA A 22 1.37 -11.71 -0.66
CA ALA A 22 2.48 -11.22 0.14
C ALA A 22 2.97 -12.32 1.09
N SER A 23 4.26 -12.28 1.40
CA SER A 23 4.88 -13.12 2.43
C SER A 23 5.49 -12.26 3.51
N SER A 24 5.43 -12.72 4.75
CA SER A 24 6.06 -12.05 5.89
C SER A 24 7.26 -12.85 6.35
N ASN A 25 8.42 -12.20 6.39
CA ASN A 25 9.62 -12.76 7.00
C ASN A 25 10.23 -11.74 7.96
N ASN A 26 10.41 -12.11 9.23
CA ASN A 26 11.10 -11.28 10.20
C ASN A 26 10.52 -9.85 10.36
N ARG A 27 9.17 -9.73 10.31
CA ARG A 27 8.39 -8.46 10.32
C ARG A 27 8.50 -7.61 9.04
N LEU A 28 9.14 -8.15 8.03
CA LEU A 28 9.18 -7.56 6.71
C LEU A 28 8.10 -8.22 5.86
N ARG A 29 7.15 -7.43 5.38
CA ARG A 29 6.13 -7.85 4.42
C ARG A 29 6.68 -7.62 3.02
N GLN A 30 6.91 -8.71 2.30
CA GLN A 30 7.32 -8.71 0.90
C GLN A 30 6.09 -8.86 0.01
N LEU A 31 5.86 -7.87 -0.85
CA LEU A 31 4.72 -7.86 -1.77
C LEU A 31 5.10 -8.58 -3.06
N GLU A 32 4.62 -9.82 -3.22
CA GLU A 32 4.93 -10.67 -4.36
C GLU A 32 4.06 -10.36 -5.58
N ASP A 33 2.79 -10.03 -5.34
CA ASP A 33 1.83 -9.69 -6.37
C ASP A 33 0.86 -8.62 -5.87
N MET A 34 0.61 -7.62 -6.70
CA MET A 34 -0.17 -6.44 -6.37
C MET A 34 -1.12 -6.08 -7.50
N ALA A 35 -2.19 -5.37 -7.15
CA ALA A 35 -3.11 -4.74 -8.09
C ALA A 35 -3.16 -3.22 -7.82
N VAL A 36 -2.89 -2.41 -8.85
CA VAL A 36 -3.10 -0.96 -8.76
C VAL A 36 -4.60 -0.69 -8.78
N ILE A 37 -5.10 -0.02 -7.75
CA ILE A 37 -6.50 0.42 -7.67
C ILE A 37 -6.65 1.79 -8.33
N GLN A 38 -5.74 2.70 -8.01
CA GLN A 38 -5.76 4.08 -8.49
C GLN A 38 -4.37 4.71 -8.35
N ASP A 39 -4.04 5.64 -9.25
CA ASP A 39 -2.89 6.53 -9.18
C ASP A 39 -3.27 8.00 -8.98
N TYR A 40 -2.33 8.76 -8.42
CA TYR A 40 -2.52 10.15 -7.98
C TYR A 40 -1.25 10.98 -8.24
N ASP A 41 -1.43 12.28 -8.40
CA ASP A 41 -0.34 13.25 -8.56
C ASP A 41 0.28 13.69 -7.24
N ASN A 42 -0.50 13.67 -6.15
CA ASN A 42 -0.05 14.18 -4.85
C ASN A 42 -0.34 13.19 -3.71
N PRO A 43 0.47 13.23 -2.63
CA PRO A 43 0.34 12.28 -1.53
C PRO A 43 -0.96 12.44 -0.76
N GLN A 44 -1.53 13.65 -0.71
CA GLN A 44 -2.75 13.92 0.05
C GLN A 44 -3.94 13.17 -0.56
N GLU A 45 -4.14 13.26 -1.87
CA GLU A 45 -5.17 12.52 -2.59
C GLU A 45 -4.99 11.01 -2.45
N ALA A 46 -3.76 10.52 -2.54
CA ALA A 46 -3.47 9.10 -2.37
C ALA A 46 -3.87 8.58 -0.98
N TRP A 47 -3.55 9.34 0.07
CA TRP A 47 -3.95 9.00 1.44
C TRP A 47 -5.45 9.14 1.68
N ASP A 48 -6.11 10.10 1.05
CA ASP A 48 -7.57 10.25 1.12
C ASP A 48 -8.29 9.09 0.43
N GLY A 49 -7.82 8.66 -0.74
CA GLY A 49 -8.27 7.46 -1.43
C GLY A 49 -8.07 6.19 -0.61
N TYR A 50 -6.89 6.03 0.00
CA TYR A 50 -6.60 4.94 0.93
C TYR A 50 -7.59 4.91 2.10
N LYS A 51 -7.78 6.05 2.79
CA LYS A 51 -8.69 6.15 3.95
C LYS A 51 -10.13 5.81 3.56
N HIS A 52 -10.58 6.27 2.40
CA HIS A 52 -11.92 5.97 1.88
C HIS A 52 -12.10 4.46 1.64
N LEU A 53 -11.17 3.85 0.89
CA LEU A 53 -11.25 2.43 0.55
C LEU A 53 -11.07 1.51 1.76
N HIS A 54 -10.15 1.84 2.66
CA HIS A 54 -9.95 1.11 3.91
C HIS A 54 -11.18 1.19 4.83
N LYS A 55 -11.92 2.32 4.82
CA LYS A 55 -13.19 2.43 5.56
C LYS A 55 -14.28 1.51 4.98
N LEU A 56 -14.36 1.40 3.66
CA LEU A 56 -15.35 0.54 2.98
C LEU A 56 -14.97 -0.95 3.05
N HIS A 57 -13.67 -1.25 2.99
CA HIS A 57 -13.13 -2.60 2.89
C HIS A 57 -11.94 -2.80 3.85
N PRO A 58 -12.17 -2.80 5.17
CA PRO A 58 -11.10 -2.86 6.17
C PRO A 58 -10.32 -4.18 6.18
N SER A 59 -10.85 -5.22 5.53
CA SER A 59 -10.16 -6.51 5.38
C SER A 59 -9.17 -6.56 4.21
N ARG A 60 -9.20 -5.57 3.30
CA ARG A 60 -8.27 -5.53 2.17
C ARG A 60 -6.91 -5.00 2.64
N GLU A 61 -5.85 -5.64 2.18
CA GLU A 61 -4.48 -5.23 2.48
C GLU A 61 -4.06 -4.17 1.46
N LEU A 62 -4.14 -2.91 1.87
CA LEU A 62 -3.94 -1.74 1.01
C LEU A 62 -2.66 -1.00 1.37
N TYR A 63 -1.95 -0.47 0.37
CA TYR A 63 -0.74 0.33 0.54
C TYR A 63 -0.70 1.52 -0.41
N VAL A 64 -0.05 2.60 0.01
CA VAL A 64 0.28 3.75 -0.84
C VAL A 64 1.79 3.81 -1.03
N PHE A 65 2.23 3.81 -2.29
CA PHE A 65 3.63 3.96 -2.65
C PHE A 65 3.82 5.07 -3.67
N HIS A 66 5.04 5.60 -3.74
CA HIS A 66 5.46 6.46 -4.83
C HIS A 66 6.35 5.64 -5.78
N THR A 67 6.09 5.70 -7.08
CA THR A 67 6.77 4.86 -8.09
C THR A 67 8.23 5.23 -8.35
N SER A 68 8.73 6.30 -7.72
CA SER A 68 10.18 6.56 -7.71
C SER A 68 10.97 5.64 -6.78
N ARG A 69 10.29 4.81 -5.96
CA ARG A 69 10.96 3.85 -5.08
C ARG A 69 11.40 2.62 -5.88
N ARG A 70 12.64 2.17 -5.65
CA ARG A 70 13.19 0.96 -6.25
C ARG A 70 12.50 -0.31 -5.75
N ASP A 71 12.13 -0.33 -4.47
CA ASP A 71 11.48 -1.47 -3.84
C ASP A 71 10.38 -0.98 -2.88
N VAL A 72 9.45 -1.88 -2.55
CA VAL A 72 8.26 -1.66 -1.71
C VAL A 72 8.21 -2.68 -0.58
N GLU A 73 9.27 -2.73 0.21
CA GLU A 73 9.28 -3.42 1.49
C GLU A 73 8.42 -2.67 2.51
N VAL A 74 7.51 -3.38 3.17
CA VAL A 74 6.69 -2.83 4.25
C VAL A 74 7.11 -3.46 5.57
N VAL A 75 7.44 -2.63 6.54
CA VAL A 75 7.72 -3.10 7.91
C VAL A 75 6.39 -3.25 8.65
N GLU A 76 6.10 -4.47 9.10
CA GLU A 76 4.93 -4.76 9.93
C GLU A 76 5.18 -4.28 11.35
N GLU A 77 4.65 -3.10 11.67
CA GLU A 77 4.54 -2.66 13.05
C GLU A 77 3.24 -3.17 13.67
N PHE A 78 3.35 -4.14 14.58
CA PHE A 78 2.24 -4.57 15.42
C PHE A 78 1.90 -3.44 16.39
N PHE A 79 0.96 -2.58 16.01
CA PHE A 79 0.45 -1.56 16.91
C PHE A 79 -0.48 -2.19 17.95
N SER A 80 0.01 -2.41 19.17
CA SER A 80 -0.76 -2.92 20.32
C SER A 80 -1.67 -1.86 20.96
N GLY A 81 -2.09 -0.87 20.17
CA GLY A 81 -2.84 0.29 20.63
C GLY A 81 -4.10 -0.08 21.40
N VAL A 82 -4.08 0.12 22.71
CA VAL A 82 -5.28 0.12 23.54
C VAL A 82 -6.16 1.28 23.07
N ARG A 83 -7.24 0.97 22.36
CA ARG A 83 -8.31 1.95 22.14
C ARG A 83 -8.98 2.19 23.50
N GLN A 84 -8.60 3.24 24.22
CA GLN A 84 -9.48 3.73 25.28
C GLN A 84 -10.77 4.21 24.60
N ARG A 85 -11.84 3.43 24.81
CA ARG A 85 -13.20 3.93 24.65
C ARG A 85 -13.40 4.94 25.78
N THR A 86 -13.44 6.22 25.47
CA THR A 86 -14.08 7.23 26.32
C THR A 86 -15.50 7.44 25.81
#